data_AF-A0A355DC78-F1
#
_entry.id   AF-A0A355DC78-F1
#
_cell.length_a   1.000
_cell.length_b   1.000
_cell.length_c   1.000
_cell.angle_alpha   90.00
_cell.angle_beta   90.00
_cell.angle_gamma   90.00
#
_symmetry.space_group_name_H-M   'P 1'
#
loop_
_entity.id
_entity.type
_entity.pdbx_description
1 polymer ?
#
loop_
_entity_poly.entity_id
_entity_poly.type
_entity_poly.pdbx_seq_one_letter_code
_entity_poly.pdbx_strand_id
1 'polypeptide(L)'
;MSKHLPIFIPQTADELTAQWLTEAVRSSGLSGEARVTDFATGPPGAGVGFSGVTLKVELTWDRHEPGAPAVVLLKVPSDNPGNRGLVEAEGGYDREFDFYERFSGDLPIAVP
;
A
#
# COMPACT_ATOMS: atom_id res chain seq x y z
N MET A 1 13.76 -11.64 -9.52
CA MET A 1 12.59 -12.10 -10.27
C MET A 1 11.58 -10.97 -10.19
N SER A 2 11.24 -10.31 -11.30
CA SER A 2 10.30 -9.19 -11.27
C SER A 2 8.93 -9.71 -10.83
N LYS A 3 8.56 -9.48 -9.58
CA LYS A 3 7.20 -9.75 -9.08
C LYS A 3 6.40 -8.49 -9.30
N HIS A 4 6.03 -8.23 -10.55
CA HIS A 4 4.83 -7.42 -10.77
C HIS A 4 3.71 -8.13 -10.02
N LEU A 5 3.02 -7.40 -9.14
CA LEU A 5 1.78 -7.91 -8.57
C LEU A 5 0.90 -8.34 -9.75
N PRO A 6 0.34 -9.57 -9.76
CA PRO A 6 -0.49 -10.07 -10.86
C PRO A 6 -1.87 -9.39 -10.91
N ILE A 7 -2.01 -8.28 -10.18
CA ILE A 7 -3.22 -7.50 -10.00
C ILE A 7 -2.92 -6.06 -10.41
N PHE A 8 -3.98 -5.34 -10.77
CA PHE A 8 -3.93 -3.91 -11.03
C PHE A 8 -3.21 -3.16 -9.89
N ILE A 9 -2.49 -2.08 -10.20
CA ILE A 9 -1.83 -1.23 -9.19
C ILE A 9 -2.52 0.14 -9.17
N PRO A 10 -3.33 0.44 -8.14
CA PRO A 10 -3.97 1.75 -7.98
C PRO A 10 -2.95 2.88 -8.03
N GLN A 11 -3.25 3.88 -8.85
CA GLN A 11 -2.51 5.13 -8.96
C GLN A 11 -3.13 6.23 -8.11
N THR A 12 -4.40 6.09 -7.73
CA THR A 12 -5.09 7.01 -6.82
C THR A 12 -5.86 6.25 -5.73
N ALA A 13 -6.26 6.98 -4.69
CA ALA A 13 -7.08 6.43 -3.60
C ALA A 13 -8.47 5.99 -4.06
N ASP A 14 -9.05 6.68 -5.05
CA ASP A 14 -10.41 6.42 -5.54
C ASP A 14 -10.50 5.13 -6.36
N GLU A 15 -9.36 4.59 -6.80
CA GLU A 15 -9.28 3.32 -7.52
C GLU A 15 -9.28 2.09 -6.59
N LEU A 16 -9.27 2.31 -5.27
CA LEU A 16 -9.36 1.22 -4.30
C LEU A 16 -10.74 0.57 -4.33
N THR A 17 -10.73 -0.76 -4.23
CA THR A 17 -11.95 -1.55 -4.05
C THR A 17 -11.73 -2.59 -2.97
N ALA A 18 -12.82 -3.05 -2.34
CA ALA A 18 -12.76 -4.14 -1.37
C ALA A 18 -12.21 -5.43 -2.00
N GLN A 19 -12.51 -5.69 -3.28
CA GLN A 19 -11.94 -6.80 -4.02
C GLN A 19 -10.41 -6.65 -4.15
N TRP A 20 -9.93 -5.48 -4.57
CA TRP A 20 -8.50 -5.25 -4.72
C TRP A 20 -7.76 -5.39 -3.38
N LEU A 21 -8.30 -4.82 -2.30
CA LEU A 21 -7.74 -4.94 -0.95
C LEU A 21 -7.67 -6.41 -0.49
N THR A 22 -8.70 -7.20 -0.82
CA THR A 22 -8.69 -8.65 -0.57
C THR A 22 -7.54 -9.34 -1.29
N GLU A 23 -7.36 -9.05 -2.58
CA GLU A 23 -6.34 -9.67 -3.41
C GLU A 23 -4.92 -9.25 -2.98
N ALA A 24 -4.72 -7.97 -2.66
CA ALA A 24 -3.45 -7.43 -2.19
C ALA A 24 -3.00 -8.07 -0.88
N VAL A 25 -3.88 -8.11 0.14
CA VAL A 25 -3.57 -8.73 1.45
C VAL A 25 -3.35 -10.24 1.32
N ARG A 26 -4.12 -10.92 0.47
CA ARG A 26 -3.90 -12.35 0.20
C ARG A 26 -2.53 -12.60 -0.46
N SER A 27 -2.11 -11.71 -1.37
CA SER A 27 -0.83 -11.86 -2.08
C SER A 27 0.39 -11.76 -1.15
N SER A 28 0.26 -11.09 -0.01
CA SER A 28 1.30 -11.03 1.04
C SER A 28 1.25 -12.20 2.03
N GLY A 29 0.28 -13.12 1.88
CA GLY A 29 0.11 -14.27 2.78
C GLY A 29 -0.47 -13.93 4.14
N LEU A 30 -1.00 -12.70 4.32
CA LEU A 30 -1.62 -12.24 5.56
C LEU A 30 -3.10 -12.65 5.66
N SER A 31 -3.71 -13.12 4.57
CA SER A 31 -5.03 -13.74 4.57
C SER A 31 -5.15 -14.90 3.59
N GLY A 32 -6.12 -15.79 3.84
CA GLY A 32 -6.50 -16.95 3.06
C GLY A 32 -7.88 -16.78 2.44
N GLU A 33 -8.91 -17.26 3.13
CA GLU A 33 -10.29 -17.33 2.60
C GLU A 33 -11.11 -16.08 2.88
N ALA A 34 -10.76 -15.33 3.93
CA ALA A 34 -11.43 -14.09 4.30
C ALA A 34 -11.40 -13.07 3.14
N ARG A 35 -12.47 -12.28 3.06
CA ARG A 35 -12.66 -11.24 2.04
C ARG A 35 -13.02 -9.92 2.70
N VAL A 36 -12.42 -8.84 2.23
CA VAL A 36 -12.83 -7.49 2.61
C VAL A 36 -14.21 -7.24 2.01
N THR A 37 -15.17 -6.87 2.84
CA THR A 37 -16.54 -6.52 2.45
C THR A 37 -16.75 -5.02 2.34
N ASP A 38 -16.03 -4.25 3.16
CA ASP A 38 -16.05 -2.80 3.17
C ASP A 38 -14.73 -2.24 3.71
N PHE A 39 -14.46 -0.97 3.44
CA PHE A 39 -13.29 -0.28 3.97
C PHE A 39 -13.55 1.21 4.17
N ALA A 40 -12.88 1.78 5.17
CA ALA A 40 -12.86 3.22 5.40
C ALA A 40 -11.44 3.75 5.25
N THR A 41 -11.30 4.91 4.60
CA THR A 41 -10.01 5.59 4.46
C THR A 41 -9.95 6.82 5.36
N GLY A 42 -8.77 7.11 5.86
CA GLY A 42 -8.50 8.31 6.66
C GLY A 42 -7.06 8.78 6.51
N PRO A 43 -6.76 10.02 6.93
CA PRO A 43 -5.40 10.51 6.94
C PRO A 43 -4.55 9.65 7.89
N PRO A 44 -3.32 9.27 7.50
CA PRO A 44 -2.41 8.51 8.35
C PRO A 44 -1.83 9.40 9.48
N GLY A 45 -1.99 10.72 9.38
CA GLY A 45 -1.51 11.74 10.31
C GLY A 45 -1.70 13.15 9.74
N ALA A 46 -1.10 14.16 10.37
CA ALA A 46 -1.14 15.54 9.89
C ALA A 46 -0.04 15.79 8.84
N GLY A 47 -0.40 16.40 7.70
CA GLY A 47 0.54 16.83 6.66
C GLY A 47 0.13 16.41 5.25
N VAL A 48 0.70 17.08 4.24
CA VAL A 48 0.57 16.71 2.82
C VAL A 48 1.88 16.07 2.39
N GLY A 49 1.81 14.83 1.90
CA GLY A 49 2.98 14.12 1.41
C GLY A 49 3.50 14.73 0.12
N PHE A 50 4.80 15.00 0.05
CA PHE A 50 5.43 15.50 -1.17
C PHE A 50 5.51 14.41 -2.25
N SER A 51 5.99 13.22 -1.87
CA SER A 51 6.25 12.15 -2.82
C SER A 51 5.02 11.29 -3.13
N GLY A 52 3.93 11.42 -2.37
CA GLY A 52 2.80 10.52 -2.49
C GLY A 52 1.68 10.80 -1.50
N VAL A 53 0.53 10.22 -1.78
CA VAL A 53 -0.61 10.22 -0.87
C VAL A 53 -0.54 8.95 -0.03
N THR A 54 -0.48 9.10 1.29
CA THR A 54 -0.55 7.97 2.23
C THR A 54 -1.89 7.99 2.93
N LEU A 55 -2.52 6.84 3.12
CA LEU A 55 -3.82 6.66 3.75
C LEU A 55 -3.78 5.54 4.78
N LYS A 56 -4.45 5.74 5.90
CA LYS A 56 -4.86 4.65 6.79
C LYS A 56 -6.14 4.03 6.21
N VAL A 57 -6.15 2.72 6.01
CA VAL A 57 -7.30 1.99 5.48
C VAL A 57 -7.75 0.97 6.53
N GLU A 58 -8.96 1.15 7.07
CA GLU A 58 -9.59 0.24 8.00
C GLU A 58 -10.41 -0.79 7.21
N LEU A 59 -10.18 -2.08 7.46
CA LEU A 59 -10.75 -3.18 6.68
C LEU A 59 -11.85 -3.88 7.48
N THR A 60 -13.02 -4.03 6.86
CA THR A 60 -14.08 -4.90 7.36
C THR A 60 -14.03 -6.22 6.61
N TRP A 61 -13.93 -7.32 7.34
CA TRP A 61 -13.84 -8.68 6.79
C TRP A 61 -15.18 -9.43 6.91
N ASP A 62 -15.47 -10.33 5.97
CA ASP A 62 -16.66 -11.20 6.00
C ASP A 62 -16.64 -12.20 7.17
N ARG A 63 -15.44 -12.55 7.63
CA ARG A 63 -15.20 -13.48 8.74
C ARG A 63 -13.93 -13.10 9.49
N HIS A 64 -13.83 -13.56 10.73
CA HIS A 64 -12.57 -13.52 11.46
C HIS A 64 -11.61 -14.56 10.90
N GLU A 65 -10.37 -14.15 10.63
CA GLU A 65 -9.29 -15.03 10.23
C GLU A 65 -7.99 -14.58 10.94
N PRO A 66 -7.29 -15.48 11.64
CA PRO A 66 -6.04 -15.13 12.33
C PRO A 66 -5.00 -14.59 11.36
N GLY A 67 -4.42 -13.43 11.67
CA GLY A 67 -3.39 -12.78 10.85
C GLY A 67 -3.92 -11.76 9.84
N ALA A 68 -5.22 -11.79 9.52
CA ALA A 68 -5.83 -10.80 8.65
C ALA A 68 -5.79 -9.41 9.31
N PRO A 69 -5.21 -8.38 8.64
CA PRO A 69 -5.04 -7.06 9.22
C PRO A 69 -6.39 -6.34 9.33
N ALA A 70 -6.64 -5.73 10.49
CA ALA A 70 -7.78 -4.81 10.66
C ALA A 70 -7.50 -3.44 10.00
N VAL A 71 -6.23 -3.09 9.84
CA VAL A 71 -5.78 -1.82 9.29
C VAL A 71 -4.54 -2.04 8.44
N VAL A 72 -4.48 -1.37 7.29
CA VAL A 72 -3.27 -1.28 6.45
C VAL A 72 -2.94 0.19 6.17
N LEU A 73 -1.68 0.46 5.87
CA LEU A 73 -1.26 1.73 5.28
C LEU A 73 -1.14 1.56 3.77
N LEU A 74 -1.78 2.45 3.02
CA LEU A 74 -1.65 2.52 1.58
C LEU A 74 -0.84 3.76 1.22
N LYS A 75 0.08 3.62 0.27
CA LYS A 75 0.77 4.76 -0.37
C LYS A 75 0.60 4.67 -1.88
N VAL A 76 0.13 5.76 -2.49
CA VAL A 76 0.03 5.93 -3.95
C VAL A 76 0.87 7.14 -4.38
N PRO A 77 1.22 7.25 -5.68
CA PRO A 77 1.94 8.41 -6.20
C PRO A 77 1.27 9.74 -5.87
N SER A 78 2.04 10.83 -5.89
CA SER A 78 1.51 12.18 -5.66
C SER A 78 0.43 12.51 -6.70
N ASP A 79 -0.66 13.13 -6.25
CA ASP A 79 -1.74 13.67 -7.10
C ASP A 79 -1.34 14.98 -7.78
N ASN A 80 -0.39 15.73 -7.19
CA ASN A 80 0.26 16.87 -7.82
C ASN A 80 1.20 16.40 -8.96
N PRO A 81 0.92 16.74 -10.23
CA PRO A 81 1.71 16.26 -11.37
C PRO A 81 3.18 16.72 -11.36
N GLY A 82 3.44 17.93 -10.84
CA GLY A 82 4.80 18.47 -10.75
C GLY A 82 5.65 17.72 -9.74
N ASN A 83 5.09 17.45 -8.56
CA ASN A 83 5.77 16.63 -7.55
C ASN A 83 5.98 15.21 -8.04
N ARG A 84 4.94 14.60 -8.65
CA ARG A 84 5.03 13.26 -9.24
C ARG A 84 6.15 13.17 -10.28
N GLY A 85 6.17 14.10 -11.23
CA GLY A 85 7.18 14.13 -12.29
C GLY A 85 8.60 14.33 -11.74
N LEU A 86 8.77 15.15 -10.71
CA LEU A 86 10.07 15.31 -10.04
C LEU A 86 10.52 14.02 -9.35
N VAL A 87 9.64 13.38 -8.58
CA VAL A 87 9.94 12.12 -7.88
C VAL A 87 10.27 11.00 -8.87
N GLU A 88 9.55 10.91 -9.98
CA GLU A 88 9.82 9.95 -11.07
C GLU A 88 11.18 10.26 -11.73
N ALA A 89 11.44 11.51 -12.09
CA ALA A 89 12.70 11.93 -12.72
C ALA A 89 13.93 11.66 -11.84
N GLU A 90 13.77 11.79 -10.52
CA GLU A 90 14.82 11.48 -9.57
C GLU A 90 14.95 9.97 -9.32
N GLY A 91 13.97 9.14 -9.70
CA GLY A 91 13.92 7.70 -9.41
C GLY A 91 13.50 7.39 -7.97
N GLY A 92 12.71 8.26 -7.35
CA GLY A 92 12.29 8.16 -5.96
C GLY A 92 11.44 6.93 -5.66
N TYR A 93 10.45 6.62 -6.50
CA TYR A 93 9.61 5.44 -6.32
C TYR A 93 10.40 4.13 -6.45
N ASP A 94 11.29 4.05 -7.45
CA ASP A 94 12.13 2.86 -7.65
C ASP A 94 13.03 2.61 -6.45
N ARG A 95 13.63 3.66 -5.88
CA ARG A 95 14.46 3.53 -4.66
C ARG A 95 13.65 3.14 -3.43
N GLU A 96 12.41 3.64 -3.31
CA GLU A 96 11.52 3.22 -2.22
C GLU A 96 11.16 1.72 -2.34
N PHE A 97 10.84 1.24 -3.55
CA PHE A 97 10.63 -0.19 -3.79
C PHE A 97 11.89 -1.02 -3.51
N ASP A 98 13.04 -0.61 -4.04
CA ASP A 98 14.31 -1.30 -3.81
C ASP A 98 14.64 -1.37 -2.31
N PHE A 99 14.37 -0.31 -1.54
CA PHE A 99 14.54 -0.30 -0.09
C PHE A 99 13.73 -1.43 0.57
N TYR A 100 12.42 -1.46 0.35
CA TYR A 100 11.56 -2.45 0.99
C TYR A 100 11.80 -3.87 0.50
N GLU A 101 12.10 -4.06 -0.79
CA GLU A 101 12.34 -5.39 -1.36
C GLU A 101 13.72 -5.97 -1.01
N ARG A 102 14.76 -5.15 -0.93
CA ARG A 102 16.15 -5.65 -0.97
C ARG A 102 16.99 -5.28 0.25
N PHE A 103 16.62 -4.23 0.98
CA PHE A 103 17.48 -3.67 2.04
C PHE A 103 16.81 -3.66 3.41
N SER A 104 15.48 -3.61 3.47
CA SER A 104 14.68 -3.49 4.70
C SER A 104 14.99 -4.56 5.74
N GLY A 105 15.16 -5.82 5.31
CA GLY A 105 15.43 -6.97 6.19
C GLY A 105 16.82 -6.98 6.83
N ASP A 106 17.76 -6.18 6.33
CA ASP A 106 19.15 -6.14 6.83
C ASP A 106 19.38 -5.04 7.88
N LEU A 107 18.37 -4.20 8.12
CA LEU A 107 18.51 -3.06 9.04
C LEU A 107 18.24 -3.47 10.50
N PRO A 108 19.02 -2.96 11.47
CA PRO A 108 18.82 -3.26 12.89
C PRO A 108 17.70 -2.42 13.52
N ILE A 109 16.75 -1.95 12.72
CA ILE A 109 15.61 -1.14 13.15
C ILE A 109 14.33 -1.71 12.56
N ALA A 110 13.22 -1.49 13.26
CA ALA A 110 11.91 -1.81 12.72
C ALA A 110 11.60 -0.88 11.54
N VAL A 111 11.24 -1.50 10.43
CA VAL A 111 10.71 -0.86 9.22
C VAL A 111 9.26 -1.35 9.05
N PRO A 112 8.39 -0.56 8.40
CA PRO A 112 7.04 -1.00 8.06
C PRO A 112 6.99 -2.37 7.36
#